data_AF-A0A929GAG4-F1
#
_entry.id   AF-A0A929GAG4-F1
#
_cell.length_a   1.000
_cell.length_b   1.000
_cell.length_c   1.000
_cell.angle_alpha   90.00
_cell.angle_beta   90.00
_cell.angle_gamma   90.00
#
_symmetry.space_group_name_H-M   'P 1'
#
loop_
_entity.id
_entity.type
_entity.pdbx_description
1 polymer ?
#
loop_
_entity_poly.entity_id
_entity_poly.type
_entity_poly.pdbx_seq_one_letter_code
_entity_poly.pdbx_strand_id
1 'polypeptide(L)'
;MSLRDLYQQYHKRVQFLTIYIREAHPKDGWWLGGGIMGKMVKRGIPKAATEIYDPKTIEERRSVAGQCEESLQYGIRTYVDEMDDQVSKAYAAKPTRLYLIGLDGRVVYAGGLGPYGFSPGALKTATEEYLGTMQIESRPEPLTGD
;
A
#
# COMPACT_ATOMS: atom_id res chain seq x y z
N MET A 1 14.99 1.58 4.79
CA MET A 1 14.06 2.72 4.79
C MET A 1 12.64 2.20 4.86
N SER A 2 11.83 2.79 5.72
CA SER A 2 10.44 2.41 6.01
C SER A 2 9.42 3.37 5.36
N LEU A 3 8.13 3.04 5.37
CA LEU A 3 7.07 3.98 4.98
C LEU A 3 6.99 5.20 5.90
N ARG A 4 7.32 5.04 7.19
CA ARG A 4 7.38 6.14 8.15
C ARG A 4 8.47 7.14 7.76
N ASP A 5 9.64 6.66 7.34
CA ASP A 5 10.74 7.52 6.88
C ASP A 5 10.31 8.34 5.66
N LEU A 6 9.66 7.69 4.69
CA LEU A 6 9.08 8.36 3.51
C LEU A 6 8.08 9.44 3.89
N TYR A 7 7.14 9.12 4.78
CA TYR A 7 6.15 10.08 5.23
C TYR A 7 6.82 11.29 5.90
N GLN A 8 7.74 11.07 6.84
CA GLN A 8 8.46 12.15 7.52
C GLN A 8 9.20 13.05 6.52
N GLN A 9 9.80 12.46 5.48
CA GLN A 9 10.55 13.20 4.48
C GLN A 9 9.68 13.97 3.48
N TYR A 10 8.55 13.42 3.04
CA TYR A 10 7.80 13.97 1.89
C TYR A 10 6.36 14.42 2.18
N HIS A 11 5.79 14.23 3.38
CA HIS A 11 4.38 14.54 3.67
C HIS A 11 3.93 15.99 3.35
N LYS A 12 4.87 16.95 3.32
CA LYS A 12 4.58 18.35 2.95
C LYS A 12 4.37 18.56 1.45
N ARG A 13 4.85 17.65 0.61
CA ARG A 13 4.82 17.74 -0.86
C ARG A 13 4.00 16.62 -1.50
N VAL A 14 3.85 15.49 -0.81
CA VAL A 14 3.17 14.28 -1.29
C VAL A 14 2.15 13.86 -0.24
N GLN A 15 0.94 13.54 -0.68
CA GLN A 15 -0.09 12.99 0.19
C GLN A 15 0.11 11.48 0.32
N PHE A 16 0.04 10.99 1.56
CA PHE A 16 0.13 9.56 1.86
C PHE A 16 -1.22 9.04 2.32
N LEU A 17 -1.65 7.94 1.72
CA LEU A 17 -2.88 7.25 2.05
C LEU A 17 -2.55 5.78 2.27
N THR A 18 -2.91 5.24 3.43
CA THR A 18 -2.94 3.80 3.66
C THR A 18 -4.38 3.34 3.48
N ILE A 19 -4.60 2.28 2.69
CA ILE A 19 -5.94 1.72 2.48
C ILE A 19 -5.91 0.27 2.94
N TYR A 20 -6.66 -0.02 3.99
CA TYR A 20 -6.88 -1.36 4.48
C TYR A 20 -7.79 -2.11 3.52
N ILE A 21 -7.27 -3.22 2.97
CA ILE A 21 -8.01 -4.10 2.07
C ILE A 21 -8.32 -5.42 2.77
N ARG A 22 -9.28 -6.17 2.22
CA ARG A 22 -9.64 -7.50 2.72
C ARG A 22 -8.43 -8.43 2.84
N GLU A 23 -8.41 -9.19 3.92
CA GLU A 23 -7.38 -10.19 4.21
C GLU A 23 -7.03 -11.05 2.99
N ALA A 24 -5.74 -11.20 2.74
CA ALA A 24 -5.24 -12.14 1.74
C ALA A 24 -5.35 -13.59 2.24
N HIS A 25 -5.20 -13.80 3.55
CA HIS A 25 -5.10 -15.12 4.19
C HIS A 25 -5.91 -15.20 5.52
N PRO A 26 -7.23 -14.97 5.50
CA PRO A 26 -8.04 -14.82 6.72
C PRO A 26 -8.32 -16.13 7.45
N LYS A 27 -7.90 -16.37 8.70
CA LYS A 27 -8.02 -17.62 9.47
C LYS A 27 -9.09 -18.67 9.08
N ASP A 28 -10.33 -18.27 8.77
CA ASP A 28 -11.48 -19.10 8.36
C ASP A 28 -11.55 -19.52 6.88
N GLY A 29 -10.68 -19.02 6.00
CA GLY A 29 -10.69 -19.36 4.58
C GLY A 29 -9.80 -20.56 4.21
N TRP A 30 -10.07 -21.08 3.01
CA TRP A 30 -9.42 -22.28 2.45
C TRP A 30 -8.41 -21.92 1.35
N TRP A 31 -7.34 -21.18 1.67
CA TRP A 31 -6.34 -20.78 0.64
C TRP A 31 -5.11 -21.68 0.54
N LEU A 32 -4.94 -22.67 1.42
CA LEU A 32 -3.75 -23.55 1.40
C LEU A 32 -4.02 -25.00 1.00
N GLY A 33 -5.30 -25.38 0.85
CA GLY A 33 -5.68 -26.80 0.77
C GLY A 33 -5.39 -27.55 2.07
N GLY A 34 -6.24 -28.49 2.46
CA GLY A 34 -5.91 -29.39 3.57
C GLY A 34 -4.63 -30.20 3.31
N GLY A 35 -3.99 -30.71 4.36
CA GLY A 35 -2.87 -31.66 4.24
C GLY A 35 -1.47 -31.09 4.53
N ILE A 36 -0.44 -31.87 4.21
CA ILE A 36 0.96 -31.60 4.55
C ILE A 36 1.49 -30.34 3.83
N MET A 37 1.10 -30.13 2.56
CA MET A 37 1.51 -28.96 1.77
C MET A 37 0.98 -27.67 2.38
N GLY A 38 -0.30 -27.61 2.77
CA GLY A 38 -0.88 -26.45 3.42
C GLY A 38 -0.28 -26.16 4.81
N LYS A 39 0.12 -27.20 5.55
CA LYS A 39 0.87 -27.04 6.82
C LYS A 39 2.29 -26.49 6.61
N MET A 40 2.98 -26.88 5.52
CA MET A 40 4.31 -26.35 5.21
C MET A 40 4.26 -24.88 4.80
N VAL A 41 3.30 -24.48 3.97
CA VAL A 41 3.14 -23.07 3.58
C VAL A 41 2.83 -22.18 4.78
N LYS A 42 2.02 -22.67 5.75
CA LYS A 42 1.71 -21.94 7.00
C LYS A 42 2.94 -21.63 7.87
N ARG A 43 4.04 -22.39 7.77
CA ARG A 43 5.27 -22.15 8.56
C ARG A 43 6.08 -20.95 8.05
N GLY A 44 5.90 -20.56 6.79
CA GLY A 44 6.59 -19.43 6.17
C GLY A 44 5.85 -18.10 6.28
N ILE A 45 4.57 -18.11 6.70
CA ILE A 45 3.74 -16.91 6.79
C ILE A 45 3.73 -16.41 8.24
N PRO A 46 3.97 -15.11 8.50
CA PRO A 46 3.83 -14.55 9.84
C PRO A 46 2.45 -14.84 10.44
N LYS A 47 2.38 -15.27 11.71
CA LYS A 47 1.11 -15.57 12.39
C LYS A 47 0.11 -14.41 12.31
N ALA A 48 0.60 -13.18 12.49
CA ALA A 48 -0.20 -11.96 12.37
C ALA A 48 -0.93 -11.84 11.02
N ALA A 49 -0.40 -12.43 9.94
CA ALA A 49 -1.01 -12.41 8.61
C ALA A 49 -2.02 -13.56 8.37
N THR A 50 -2.28 -14.43 9.37
CA THR A 50 -3.15 -15.62 9.23
C THR A 50 -4.13 -15.83 10.38
N GLU A 51 -4.07 -15.03 11.45
CA GLU A 51 -4.89 -15.20 12.65
C GLU A 51 -6.16 -14.32 12.67
N ILE A 52 -6.31 -13.45 11.67
CA ILE A 52 -7.46 -12.55 11.51
C ILE A 52 -8.55 -13.27 10.70
N TYR A 53 -9.80 -13.22 11.17
CA TYR A 53 -10.97 -13.73 10.42
C TYR A 53 -11.31 -12.79 9.27
N ASP A 54 -11.87 -13.32 8.17
CA ASP A 54 -12.35 -12.50 7.07
C ASP A 54 -13.54 -11.64 7.53
N PRO A 55 -13.43 -10.30 7.55
CA PRO A 55 -14.53 -9.44 7.98
C PRO A 55 -15.77 -9.64 7.10
N LYS A 56 -16.94 -9.76 7.73
CA LYS A 56 -18.25 -9.92 7.07
C LYS A 56 -19.05 -8.62 7.06
N THR A 57 -18.68 -7.66 7.90
CA THR A 57 -19.27 -6.30 7.94
C THR A 57 -18.20 -5.22 7.84
N ILE A 58 -18.61 -3.99 7.51
CA ILE A 58 -17.68 -2.86 7.44
C ILE A 58 -17.17 -2.47 8.82
N GLU A 59 -17.96 -2.66 9.88
CA GLU A 59 -17.58 -2.45 11.27
C GLU A 59 -16.48 -3.42 11.70
N GLU A 60 -16.60 -4.70 11.35
CA GLU A 60 -15.55 -5.70 11.59
C GLU A 60 -14.28 -5.33 10.83
N ARG A 61 -14.40 -4.94 9.55
CA ARG A 61 -13.24 -4.54 8.74
C ARG A 61 -12.54 -3.32 9.31
N ARG A 62 -13.29 -2.32 9.77
CA ARG A 62 -12.76 -1.13 10.46
C ARG A 62 -12.07 -1.49 11.77
N SER A 63 -12.63 -2.42 12.54
CA SER A 63 -12.01 -2.88 13.80
C SER A 63 -10.66 -3.55 13.55
N VAL A 64 -10.55 -4.41 12.53
CA VAL A 64 -9.29 -5.04 12.15
C VAL A 64 -8.31 -4.01 11.58
N ALA A 65 -8.78 -3.09 10.75
CA ALA A 65 -7.96 -2.00 10.20
C ALA A 65 -7.34 -1.15 11.32
N GLY A 66 -8.09 -0.83 12.37
CA GLY A 66 -7.58 -0.11 13.54
C GLY A 66 -6.47 -0.87 14.27
N GLN A 67 -6.64 -2.18 14.49
CA GLN A 67 -5.59 -3.02 15.09
C GLN A 67 -4.31 -3.06 14.23
N CYS A 68 -4.48 -3.09 12.91
CA CYS A 68 -3.36 -3.03 11.97
C CYS A 68 -2.65 -1.67 12.03
N GLU A 69 -3.40 -0.56 12.05
CA GLU A 69 -2.85 0.79 12.16
C GLU A 69 -2.05 0.98 13.46
N GLU A 70 -2.61 0.53 14.60
CA GLU A 70 -1.94 0.55 15.91
C GLU A 70 -0.66 -0.28 15.93
N SER A 71 -0.61 -1.38 15.17
CA SER A 71 0.57 -2.26 15.07
C SER A 71 1.65 -1.68 14.16
N LEU A 72 1.26 -1.04 13.06
CA LEU A 72 2.19 -0.54 12.05
C LEU A 72 2.73 0.87 12.38
N GLN A 73 1.94 1.69 13.07
CA GLN A 73 2.33 3.01 13.60
C GLN A 73 3.05 3.91 12.60
N TYR A 74 2.61 3.90 11.34
CA TYR A 74 3.24 4.71 10.30
C TYR A 74 3.01 6.22 10.49
N GLY A 75 2.01 6.62 11.29
CA GLY A 75 1.59 8.02 11.43
C GLY A 75 0.88 8.54 10.18
N ILE A 76 0.45 7.64 9.30
CA ILE A 76 -0.28 7.91 8.07
C ILE A 76 -1.73 7.51 8.33
N ARG A 77 -2.69 8.36 7.97
CA ARG A 77 -4.12 8.05 8.10
C ARG A 77 -4.47 6.80 7.31
N THR A 78 -5.12 5.86 7.98
CA THR A 78 -5.64 4.64 7.36
C THR A 78 -7.12 4.81 6.97
N TYR A 79 -7.42 4.51 5.72
CA TYR A 79 -8.77 4.36 5.18
C TYR A 79 -9.08 2.88 5.03
N VAL A 80 -10.36 2.54 4.86
CA VAL A 80 -10.82 1.16 4.74
C VAL A 80 -11.54 1.01 3.40
N ASP A 81 -11.13 0.02 2.61
CA ASP A 81 -11.82 -0.34 1.37
C ASP A 81 -13.22 -0.88 1.69
N GLU A 82 -14.19 -0.52 0.85
CA GLU A 82 -15.59 -0.93 1.05
C GLU A 82 -15.74 -2.44 0.88
N MET A 83 -16.83 -2.99 1.43
CA MET A 83 -17.03 -4.46 1.50
C MET A 83 -17.09 -5.16 0.14
N ASP A 84 -17.31 -4.42 -0.95
CA ASP A 84 -17.27 -4.92 -2.33
C ASP A 84 -15.86 -5.01 -2.93
N ASP A 85 -14.83 -4.63 -2.17
CA ASP A 85 -13.41 -4.69 -2.51
C ASP A 85 -13.04 -3.90 -3.79
N GLN A 86 -13.77 -2.82 -4.08
CA GLN A 86 -13.58 -2.05 -5.32
C GLN A 86 -12.17 -1.48 -5.47
N VAL A 87 -11.59 -0.88 -4.42
CA VAL A 87 -10.23 -0.31 -4.51
C VAL A 87 -9.21 -1.42 -4.68
N SER A 88 -9.32 -2.49 -3.90
CA SER A 88 -8.43 -3.65 -3.99
C SER A 88 -8.40 -4.26 -5.38
N LYS A 89 -9.57 -4.38 -6.03
CA LYS A 89 -9.71 -4.89 -7.40
C LYS A 89 -9.11 -3.92 -8.43
N ALA A 90 -9.46 -2.63 -8.36
CA ALA A 90 -8.99 -1.62 -9.30
C ALA A 90 -7.45 -1.50 -9.32
N TYR A 91 -6.82 -1.67 -8.15
CA TYR A 91 -5.37 -1.57 -7.99
C TYR A 91 -4.65 -2.93 -7.91
N ALA A 92 -5.36 -4.05 -8.13
CA ALA A 92 -4.80 -5.40 -7.96
C ALA A 92 -3.90 -5.48 -6.70
N ALA A 93 -4.45 -5.03 -5.57
CA ALA A 93 -3.67 -4.61 -4.40
C ALA A 93 -3.29 -5.76 -3.46
N LYS A 94 -3.87 -6.95 -3.64
CA LYS A 94 -3.56 -8.12 -2.81
C LYS A 94 -2.15 -8.67 -3.11
N PRO A 95 -1.40 -9.15 -2.10
CA PRO A 95 -1.72 -9.07 -0.66
C PRO A 95 -1.43 -7.68 -0.06
N THR A 96 -0.49 -6.95 -0.65
CA THR A 96 -0.18 -5.55 -0.36
C THR A 96 0.50 -4.95 -1.58
N ARG A 97 0.34 -3.65 -1.81
CA ARG A 97 0.92 -2.96 -2.96
C ARG A 97 1.13 -1.47 -2.71
N LEU A 98 2.17 -0.91 -3.30
CA LEU A 98 2.50 0.51 -3.25
C LEU A 98 2.25 1.17 -4.61
N TYR A 99 1.72 2.38 -4.58
CA TYR A 99 1.47 3.19 -5.77
C TYR A 99 1.93 4.63 -5.56
N LEU A 100 2.36 5.28 -6.64
CA LEU A 100 2.46 6.74 -6.74
C LEU A 100 1.51 7.20 -7.84
N ILE A 101 0.62 8.13 -7.51
CA ILE A 101 -0.34 8.72 -8.43
C ILE A 101 0.07 10.17 -8.68
N GLY A 102 0.17 10.54 -9.96
CA GLY A 102 0.47 11.91 -10.38
C GLY A 102 -0.73 12.85 -10.18
N LEU A 103 -0.47 14.15 -10.25
CA LEU A 103 -1.52 15.18 -10.14
C LEU A 103 -2.54 15.13 -11.29
N ASP A 104 -2.18 14.51 -12.40
CA ASP A 104 -3.06 14.24 -13.54
C ASP A 104 -3.92 12.96 -13.36
N GLY A 105 -3.83 12.31 -12.19
CA GLY A 105 -4.54 11.08 -11.87
C GLY A 105 -3.94 9.82 -12.48
N ARG A 106 -2.78 9.89 -13.14
CA ARG A 106 -2.13 8.72 -13.74
C ARG A 106 -1.21 8.01 -12.74
N VAL A 107 -1.06 6.71 -12.93
CA VAL A 107 -0.10 5.92 -12.15
C VAL A 107 1.32 6.23 -12.64
N VAL A 108 2.11 6.86 -11.76
CA VAL A 108 3.54 7.13 -11.99
C VAL A 108 4.38 5.92 -11.58
N TYR A 109 3.99 5.24 -10.51
CA TYR A 109 4.65 4.02 -10.05
C TYR A 109 3.62 3.02 -9.54
N ALA A 110 3.80 1.76 -9.93
CA ALA A 110 3.07 0.61 -9.41
C ALA A 110 4.10 -0.41 -8.92
N GLY A 111 4.10 -0.70 -7.62
CA GLY A 111 4.95 -1.73 -7.04
C GLY A 111 4.64 -3.12 -7.62
N GLY A 112 5.62 -4.02 -7.53
CA GLY A 112 5.41 -5.43 -7.85
C GLY A 112 4.41 -6.10 -6.89
N LEU A 113 4.06 -7.36 -7.17
CA LEU A 113 3.16 -8.13 -6.30
C LEU A 113 3.80 -8.36 -4.93
N GLY A 114 3.06 -8.06 -3.85
CA GLY A 114 3.50 -8.30 -2.48
C GLY A 114 3.65 -9.81 -2.15
N PRO A 115 4.45 -10.16 -1.12
CA PRO A 115 5.25 -9.24 -0.31
C PRO A 115 6.55 -8.78 -0.99
N TYR A 116 7.06 -9.52 -1.97
CA TYR A 116 8.39 -9.28 -2.57
C TYR A 116 8.49 -7.96 -3.37
N GLY A 117 7.38 -7.51 -3.97
CA GLY A 117 7.32 -6.24 -4.68
C GLY A 117 7.04 -5.02 -3.80
N PHE A 118 6.84 -5.20 -2.49
CA PHE A 118 6.64 -4.10 -1.56
C PHE A 118 7.99 -3.46 -1.20
N SER A 119 8.34 -2.37 -1.90
CA SER A 119 9.61 -1.67 -1.70
C SER A 119 9.41 -0.17 -1.47
N PRO A 120 9.51 0.30 -0.21
CA PRO A 120 9.56 1.73 0.10
C PRO A 120 10.75 2.44 -0.57
N GLY A 121 11.87 1.72 -0.78
CA GLY A 121 13.03 2.24 -1.51
C GLY A 121 12.69 2.62 -2.95
N ALA A 122 12.04 1.72 -3.68
CA ALA A 122 11.63 1.98 -5.05
C ALA A 122 10.57 3.10 -5.14
N LEU A 123 9.64 3.16 -4.19
CA LEU A 123 8.67 4.24 -4.10
C LEU A 123 9.34 5.61 -3.89
N LYS A 124 10.41 5.68 -3.07
CA LYS A 124 11.19 6.91 -2.90
C LYS A 124 11.81 7.37 -4.20
N THR A 125 12.49 6.49 -4.91
CA THR A 125 13.13 6.82 -6.19
C THR A 125 12.11 7.41 -7.16
N ALA A 126 10.95 6.74 -7.33
CA ALA A 126 9.88 7.24 -8.18
C ALA A 126 9.32 8.60 -7.70
N THR A 127 9.22 8.81 -6.38
CA THR A 127 8.76 10.07 -5.80
C THR A 127 9.74 11.21 -6.09
N GLU A 128 11.05 10.98 -5.93
CA GLU A 128 12.07 12.00 -6.19
C GLU A 128 12.15 12.34 -7.68
N GLU A 129 12.08 11.35 -8.55
CA GLU A 129 12.05 11.55 -10.00
C GLU A 129 10.83 12.38 -10.41
N TYR A 130 9.63 12.02 -9.96
CA TYR A 130 8.40 12.75 -10.26
C TYR A 130 8.41 14.19 -9.72
N LEU A 131 8.89 14.39 -8.50
CA LEU A 131 9.02 15.73 -7.93
C LEU A 131 10.07 16.58 -8.66
N GLY A 132 11.08 15.95 -9.26
CA GLY A 132 12.09 16.61 -10.09
C GLY A 132 11.52 17.09 -11.43
N THR A 133 10.66 16.30 -12.10
CA THR A 133 10.02 16.72 -13.37
C THR A 133 9.12 17.94 -13.16
N MET A 134 8.39 17.99 -12.05
CA MET A 134 7.53 19.12 -11.70
C MET A 134 8.31 20.43 -11.48
N GLN A 135 9.52 20.36 -10.93
CA GLN A 135 10.35 21.55 -10.73
C GLN A 135 10.87 22.13 -12.05
N ILE A 136 11.17 21.26 -13.02
CA ILE A 136 11.61 21.67 -14.36
C ILE A 136 10.48 22.38 -15.11
N GLU A 137 9.27 21.81 -15.10
CA GLU A 137 8.09 22.41 -15.75
C GLU A 137 7.69 23.76 -15.14
N SER A 138 7.98 23.96 -13.85
CA SER A 138 7.68 25.23 -13.16
C SER A 138 8.70 26.36 -13.41
N ARG A 139 9.82 26.08 -14.09
CA ARG A 139 10.87 27.09 -14.33
C ARG A 139 10.49 27.94 -15.55
N PRO A 140 10.51 29.28 -15.46
CA PRO A 140 10.26 30.12 -16.63
C PRO A 140 11.30 29.84 -17.72
N GLU A 141 10.87 29.87 -18.99
CA GLU A 141 11.81 29.77 -20.12
C GLU A 141 12.89 30.85 -19.98
N PRO A 142 14.16 30.55 -20.35
CA PRO A 142 15.17 31.58 -20.43
C PRO A 142 14.68 32.62 -21.41
N LEU A 143 14.61 33.89 -20.97
CA LEU A 143 14.39 35.02 -21.86
C LEU A 143 15.47 34.95 -22.95
N THR A 144 15.07 34.51 -24.15
CA THR A 144 15.89 34.66 -25.35
C THR A 144 15.93 36.15 -25.64
N GLY A 145 16.96 36.82 -25.13
CA GLY A 145 17.27 38.20 -25.47
C GLY A 145 17.97 38.23 -26.83
N ASP A 146 17.26 38.72 -27.83
CA ASP A 146 17.83 39.32 -29.04
C ASP A 146 17.60 40.85 -28.99
#